data_AF-A0A4D8XMH0-F1
#
_entry.id   AF-A0A4D8XMH0-F1
#
_cell.length_a   1.000
_cell.length_b   1.000
_cell.length_c   1.000
_cell.angle_alpha   90.00
_cell.angle_beta   90.00
_cell.angle_gamma   90.00
#
_symmetry.space_group_name_H-M   'P 1'
#
loop_
_entity.id
_entity.type
_entity.pdbx_description
1 polymer ?
#
loop_
_entity_poly.entity_id
_entity_poly.type
_entity_poly.pdbx_seq_one_letter_code
_entity_poly.pdbx_strand_id
1 'polypeptide(L)'
;MSAPVVSSHQARDSNVCCSQCNCMLRIIESPQTDQHGIPFQIEFPDQSSDLRPICEDCMDEVLENLKSEIAAANSELSMYTEALFELENDRRSGARVDDESEARLQSVTERERELMHELELLQEEETRVKTELETLSEENGVLDAEESKLRESVVALTRTILDSDESMEAVNRKLQYCQSSLRRLKRMSLLEEAFFIQTSDEAFASINGMRVGQPGVSWVEVNAGLGFACLLVDVLVKRTNISLTQYRLLPRGSYSVIIKKSDKSVLELFADEGSGGIGRFLTGRKFDAAIMAFTQIIAEVIFTLQRDDKSFQPPFTIDEGEATVGGTSIALQFNSDENWSKGIKMLFTDIKALVTYIDLKFPP
;
A
#
# COMPACT_ATOMS: atom_id res chain seq x y z
N MET A 1 -0.39 -55.96 32.96
CA MET A 1 0.32 -57.25 32.92
C MET A 1 1.82 -56.98 32.92
N SER A 2 2.45 -57.03 34.10
CA SER A 2 3.92 -57.04 34.19
C SER A 2 4.27 -57.96 35.36
N ALA A 3 4.86 -59.10 35.03
CA ALA A 3 5.24 -60.17 35.95
C ALA A 3 6.34 -59.73 36.92
N PRO A 4 6.38 -60.26 38.17
CA PRO A 4 7.49 -60.02 39.07
C PRO A 4 8.70 -60.88 38.67
N VAL A 5 9.86 -60.23 38.68
CA VAL A 5 11.18 -60.76 38.40
C VAL A 5 11.52 -61.83 39.45
N VAL A 6 11.72 -63.08 39.01
CA VAL A 6 12.26 -64.16 39.83
C VAL A 6 13.73 -63.85 40.11
N SER A 7 14.07 -63.73 41.40
CA SER A 7 15.40 -63.46 41.91
C SER A 7 16.38 -64.57 41.50
N SER A 8 17.45 -64.18 40.81
CA SER A 8 18.62 -65.01 40.59
C SER A 8 19.33 -65.28 41.92
N HIS A 9 19.26 -66.51 42.43
CA HIS A 9 20.15 -66.96 43.49
C HIS A 9 21.59 -66.96 42.95
N GLN A 10 22.39 -65.98 43.40
CA GLN A 10 23.84 -65.97 43.20
C GLN A 10 24.45 -67.15 43.97
N ALA A 11 25.11 -68.05 43.24
CA ALA A 11 25.91 -69.14 43.79
C ALA A 11 26.93 -68.57 44.78
N ARG A 12 26.86 -69.02 46.04
CA ARG A 12 27.84 -68.67 47.07
C ARG A 12 28.98 -69.68 47.01
N ASP A 13 30.03 -69.36 46.25
CA ASP A 13 31.34 -70.01 46.40
C ASP A 13 31.91 -69.60 47.78
N SER A 14 31.78 -70.48 48.78
CA SER A 14 32.36 -70.27 50.11
C SER A 14 33.77 -70.85 50.18
N ASN A 15 34.77 -70.00 49.94
CA ASN A 15 36.17 -70.32 50.23
C ASN A 15 36.47 -70.02 51.69
N VAL A 16 36.66 -71.06 52.51
CA VAL A 16 37.13 -70.89 53.89
C VAL A 16 38.65 -70.93 53.88
N CYS A 17 39.28 -69.78 54.15
CA CYS A 17 40.73 -69.65 54.24
C CYS A 17 41.12 -69.22 55.66
N CYS A 18 41.82 -70.08 56.39
CA CYS A 18 42.38 -69.71 57.68
C CYS A 18 43.66 -68.90 57.47
N SER A 19 43.65 -67.62 57.87
CA SER A 19 44.76 -66.68 57.67
C SER A 19 46.06 -67.06 58.40
N GLN A 20 45.99 -67.99 59.37
CA GLN A 20 47.13 -68.46 60.14
C GLN A 20 47.81 -69.72 59.55
N CYS A 21 47.07 -70.56 58.81
CA CYS A 21 47.57 -71.85 58.31
C CYS A 21 47.70 -71.90 56.78
N ASN A 22 47.14 -70.92 56.06
CA ASN A 22 47.05 -70.88 54.59
C ASN A 22 46.40 -72.16 54.00
N CYS A 23 45.41 -72.71 54.72
CA CYS A 23 44.61 -73.87 54.32
C CYS A 23 43.33 -73.39 53.63
N MET A 24 42.95 -74.05 52.53
CA MET A 24 41.74 -73.70 51.77
C MET A 24 40.87 -74.94 51.58
N LEU A 25 39.57 -74.80 51.86
CA LEU A 25 38.54 -75.73 51.42
C LEU A 25 37.63 -75.01 50.43
N ARG A 26 37.46 -75.61 49.25
CA ARG A 26 36.54 -75.12 48.24
C ARG A 26 35.34 -76.07 48.19
N ILE A 27 34.20 -75.58 48.64
CA ILE A 27 32.92 -76.29 48.57
C ILE A 27 32.17 -75.69 47.38
N ILE A 28 31.91 -76.52 46.38
CA ILE A 28 31.19 -76.11 45.17
C ILE A 28 29.84 -76.80 45.19
N GLU A 29 28.76 -76.04 44.96
CA GLU A 29 27.44 -76.62 44.72
C GLU A 29 27.46 -77.42 43.41
N SER A 30 27.20 -78.71 43.51
CA SER A 30 27.09 -79.61 42.36
C SER A 30 25.63 -79.70 41.92
N PRO A 31 25.32 -79.58 40.61
CA PRO A 31 23.97 -79.74 40.09
C PRO A 31 23.43 -81.18 40.21
N GLN A 32 24.26 -82.15 40.63
CA GLN A 32 23.84 -83.52 40.92
C GLN A 32 24.24 -83.91 42.34
N THR A 33 23.28 -84.45 43.09
CA THR A 33 23.51 -84.98 44.42
C THR A 33 24.36 -86.25 44.34
N ASP A 34 25.28 -86.38 45.28
CA ASP A 34 26.02 -87.63 45.44
C ASP A 34 25.11 -88.77 45.93
N GLN A 35 25.70 -89.96 46.10
CA GLN A 35 25.01 -91.18 46.57
C GLN A 35 24.36 -91.06 47.97
N HIS A 36 24.55 -89.94 48.69
CA HIS A 36 23.91 -89.64 49.98
C HIS A 36 22.94 -88.45 49.92
N GLY A 37 22.68 -87.90 48.72
CA GLY A 37 21.69 -86.85 48.52
C GLY A 37 22.20 -85.43 48.78
N ILE A 38 23.52 -85.22 48.87
CA ILE A 38 24.13 -83.94 49.23
C ILE A 38 24.58 -83.22 47.94
N PRO A 39 24.10 -82.00 47.63
CA PRO A 39 24.38 -81.30 46.37
C PRO A 39 25.68 -80.47 46.43
N PHE A 40 26.70 -80.97 47.13
CA PHE A 40 27.96 -80.25 47.33
C PHE A 40 29.14 -81.17 47.04
N GLN A 41 30.11 -80.70 46.26
CA GLN A 41 31.34 -81.41 45.93
C GLN A 41 32.52 -80.67 46.59
N ILE A 42 33.31 -81.41 47.37
CA ILE A 42 34.50 -80.88 48.06
C ILE A 42 35.71 -81.15 47.15
N GLU A 43 36.34 -80.08 46.65
CA GLU A 43 37.56 -80.19 45.86
C GLU A 43 38.79 -79.84 46.71
N PHE A 44 39.79 -80.72 46.71
CA PHE A 44 41.09 -80.47 47.33
C PHE A 44 42.04 -79.86 46.29
N PRO A 45 42.80 -78.80 46.61
CA PRO A 45 43.69 -78.16 45.65
C PRO A 45 44.83 -79.10 45.19
N ASP A 46 45.09 -79.10 43.88
CA ASP A 46 46.13 -79.93 43.24
C ASP A 46 47.55 -79.38 43.51
N GLN A 47 48.57 -80.23 43.41
CA GLN A 47 49.95 -80.02 43.93
C GLN A 47 50.74 -78.83 43.35
N SER A 48 50.15 -77.97 42.52
CA SER A 48 50.78 -76.79 41.92
C SER A 48 50.34 -75.45 42.53
N SER A 49 49.68 -75.44 43.70
CA SER A 49 49.35 -74.21 44.44
C SER A 49 49.92 -74.26 45.86
N ASP A 50 50.43 -73.14 46.39
CA ASP A 50 51.04 -73.00 47.74
C ASP A 50 50.05 -73.16 48.91
N LEU A 51 48.93 -73.87 48.69
CA LEU A 51 47.82 -74.04 49.61
C LEU A 51 47.80 -75.48 50.15
N ARG A 52 47.84 -75.61 51.48
CA ARG A 52 47.81 -76.93 52.14
C ARG A 52 46.37 -77.41 52.37
N PRO A 53 46.11 -78.74 52.34
CA PRO A 53 44.83 -79.30 52.80
C PRO A 53 44.51 -78.85 54.24
N ILE A 54 43.23 -78.74 54.58
CA ILE A 54 42.78 -78.36 55.94
C ILE A 54 43.41 -79.28 57.00
N CYS A 55 43.90 -78.70 58.09
CA CYS A 55 44.35 -79.43 59.28
C CYS A 55 43.17 -79.80 60.21
N GLU A 56 43.38 -80.77 61.11
CA GLU A 56 42.35 -81.30 62.03
C GLU A 56 41.63 -80.18 62.82
N ASP A 57 42.38 -79.23 63.38
CA ASP A 57 41.83 -78.09 64.14
C ASP A 57 40.91 -77.18 63.27
N CYS A 58 41.28 -76.96 62.00
CA CYS A 58 40.47 -76.15 61.09
C CYS A 58 39.25 -76.92 60.56
N MET A 59 39.31 -78.26 60.47
CA MET A 59 38.15 -79.08 60.11
C MET A 59 37.11 -79.04 61.24
N ASP A 60 37.56 -79.09 62.49
CA ASP A 60 36.68 -79.05 63.66
C ASP A 60 35.94 -77.70 63.77
N GLU A 61 36.62 -76.58 63.51
CA GLU A 61 36.00 -75.25 63.49
C GLU A 61 34.95 -75.10 62.36
N VAL A 62 35.22 -75.64 61.17
CA VAL A 62 34.24 -75.67 60.07
C VAL A 62 33.05 -76.56 60.41
N LEU A 63 33.28 -77.72 61.03
CA LEU A 63 32.21 -78.61 61.47
C LEU A 63 31.34 -77.97 62.56
N GLU A 64 31.92 -77.20 63.48
CA GLU A 64 31.17 -76.51 64.53
C GLU A 64 30.32 -75.36 63.96
N ASN A 65 30.85 -74.59 63.02
CA ASN A 65 30.10 -73.57 62.29
C ASN A 65 28.95 -74.17 61.47
N LEU A 66 29.20 -75.25 60.72
CA LEU A 66 28.15 -75.95 59.96
C LEU A 66 27.07 -76.53 60.88
N LYS A 67 27.44 -77.09 62.04
CA LYS A 67 26.46 -77.56 63.04
C LYS A 67 25.59 -76.41 63.56
N SER A 68 26.17 -75.23 63.80
CA SER A 68 25.43 -74.04 64.20
C SER A 68 24.48 -73.54 63.11
N GLU A 69 24.92 -73.50 61.85
CA GLU A 69 24.07 -73.10 60.72
C GLU A 69 22.92 -74.10 60.49
N ILE A 70 23.19 -75.40 60.57
CA ILE A 70 22.15 -76.44 60.48
C ILE A 70 21.14 -76.30 61.63
N ALA A 71 21.58 -75.97 62.84
CA ALA A 71 20.68 -75.74 63.97
C ALA A 71 19.78 -74.52 63.77
N ALA A 72 20.31 -73.42 63.23
CA ALA A 72 19.52 -72.23 62.91
C ALA A 72 18.49 -72.50 61.81
N ALA A 73 18.88 -73.15 60.71
CA ALA A 73 17.96 -73.52 59.63
C ALA A 73 16.87 -74.50 60.08
N ASN A 74 17.21 -75.46 60.95
CA ASN A 74 16.22 -76.37 61.54
C ASN A 74 15.23 -75.63 62.46
N SER A 75 15.67 -74.58 63.16
CA SER A 75 14.79 -73.73 63.96
C SER A 75 13.83 -72.91 63.07
N GLU A 76 14.31 -72.34 61.97
CA GLU A 76 13.45 -71.62 61.01
C GLU A 76 12.43 -72.57 60.35
N LEU A 77 12.88 -73.76 59.93
CA LEU A 77 11.99 -74.81 59.43
C LEU A 77 10.92 -75.17 60.47
N SER A 78 11.31 -75.31 61.74
CA SER A 78 10.36 -75.58 62.84
C SER A 78 9.29 -74.49 62.94
N MET A 79 9.68 -73.20 62.87
CA MET A 79 8.75 -72.07 62.89
C MET A 79 7.81 -72.06 61.69
N TYR A 80 8.31 -72.32 60.49
CA TYR A 80 7.47 -72.41 59.29
C TYR A 80 6.53 -73.62 59.34
N THR A 81 6.98 -74.77 59.83
CA THR A 81 6.11 -75.93 60.03
C THR A 81 5.05 -75.70 61.09
N GLU A 82 5.36 -74.94 62.15
CA GLU A 82 4.38 -74.60 63.19
C GLU A 82 3.35 -73.59 62.67
N ALA A 83 3.76 -72.55 61.94
CA ALA A 83 2.84 -71.62 61.27
C ALA A 83 1.98 -72.29 60.19
N LEU A 84 2.55 -73.21 59.41
CA LEU A 84 1.78 -74.04 58.47
C LEU A 84 0.82 -74.97 59.21
N PHE A 85 1.25 -75.56 60.32
CA PHE A 85 0.40 -76.40 61.14
C PHE A 85 -0.75 -75.59 61.73
N GLU A 86 -0.53 -74.37 62.23
CA GLU A 86 -1.59 -73.45 62.68
C GLU A 86 -2.57 -73.13 61.55
N LEU A 87 -2.08 -72.75 60.36
CA LEU A 87 -2.92 -72.49 59.18
C LEU A 87 -3.69 -73.73 58.71
N GLU A 88 -3.09 -74.91 58.76
CA GLU A 88 -3.73 -76.19 58.42
C GLU A 88 -4.71 -76.66 59.48
N ASN A 89 -4.47 -76.35 60.75
CA ASN A 89 -5.35 -76.68 61.87
C ASN A 89 -6.53 -75.71 61.92
N ASP A 90 -6.36 -74.44 61.55
CA ASP A 90 -7.43 -73.49 61.23
C ASP A 90 -8.26 -73.99 60.03
N ARG A 91 -7.61 -74.59 59.02
CA ARG A 91 -8.29 -75.23 57.88
C ARG A 91 -9.02 -76.54 58.27
N ARG A 92 -8.50 -77.34 59.20
CA ARG A 92 -9.08 -78.62 59.67
C ARG A 92 -10.13 -78.46 60.76
N SER A 93 -10.02 -77.42 61.61
CA SER A 93 -10.99 -77.09 62.66
C SER A 93 -12.34 -76.64 62.11
N GLY A 94 -12.50 -76.64 60.78
CA GLY A 94 -13.78 -76.34 60.15
C GLY A 94 -14.13 -74.87 60.34
N ALA A 95 -13.14 -73.98 60.38
CA ALA A 95 -13.35 -72.64 59.85
C ALA A 95 -13.74 -72.87 58.38
N ARG A 96 -15.05 -73.04 58.15
CA ARG A 96 -15.66 -73.13 56.83
C ARG A 96 -14.98 -72.04 56.03
N VAL A 97 -14.59 -72.35 54.79
CA VAL A 97 -14.47 -71.26 53.81
C VAL A 97 -15.79 -70.51 53.96
N ASP A 98 -15.70 -69.29 54.51
CA ASP A 98 -16.89 -68.59 54.98
C ASP A 98 -17.84 -68.55 53.78
N ASP A 99 -19.09 -69.00 53.92
CA ASP A 99 -20.05 -69.00 52.79
C ASP A 99 -20.13 -67.56 52.21
N GLU A 100 -19.84 -66.54 53.05
CA GLU A 100 -19.61 -65.15 52.70
C GLU A 100 -18.39 -64.90 51.79
N SER A 101 -17.27 -65.59 52.01
CA SER A 101 -16.06 -65.50 51.18
C SER A 101 -16.27 -66.10 49.79
N GLU A 102 -16.95 -67.25 49.68
CA GLU A 102 -17.30 -67.84 48.38
C GLU A 102 -18.32 -66.98 47.61
N ALA A 103 -19.34 -66.43 48.28
CA ALA A 103 -20.30 -65.50 47.68
C ALA A 103 -19.64 -64.18 47.24
N ARG A 104 -18.66 -63.67 48.00
CA ARG A 104 -17.85 -62.51 47.61
C ARG A 104 -16.98 -62.82 46.40
N LEU A 105 -16.36 -64.00 46.33
CA LEU A 105 -15.57 -64.42 45.16
C LEU A 105 -16.45 -64.52 43.89
N GLN A 106 -17.65 -65.09 44.01
CA GLN A 106 -18.61 -65.20 42.90
C GLN A 106 -19.12 -63.83 42.42
N SER A 107 -19.42 -62.90 43.34
CA SER A 107 -19.85 -61.55 42.94
C SER A 107 -18.73 -60.73 42.30
N VAL A 108 -17.48 -60.88 42.77
CA VAL A 108 -16.31 -60.24 42.18
C VAL A 108 -16.01 -60.79 40.78
N THR A 109 -16.10 -62.12 40.60
CA THR A 109 -15.84 -62.75 39.29
C THR A 109 -16.90 -62.41 38.24
N GLU A 110 -18.18 -62.30 38.63
CA GLU A 110 -19.22 -61.84 37.70
C GLU A 110 -19.02 -60.36 37.34
N ARG A 111 -18.67 -59.51 38.31
CA ARG A 111 -18.33 -58.10 38.07
C ARG A 111 -17.11 -57.95 37.14
N GLU A 112 -16.09 -58.79 37.33
CA GLU A 112 -14.91 -58.85 36.45
C GLU A 112 -15.33 -59.23 35.02
N ARG A 113 -16.21 -60.21 34.86
CA ARG A 113 -16.74 -60.62 33.55
C ARG A 113 -17.51 -59.50 32.85
N GLU A 114 -18.36 -58.78 33.58
CA GLU A 114 -19.09 -57.61 33.07
C GLU A 114 -18.13 -56.51 32.61
N LEU A 115 -17.14 -56.17 33.45
CA LEU A 115 -16.15 -55.14 33.15
C LEU A 115 -15.26 -55.52 31.97
N MET A 116 -14.88 -56.79 31.82
CA MET A 116 -14.14 -57.26 30.65
C MET A 116 -14.95 -57.12 29.36
N HIS A 117 -16.25 -57.44 29.41
CA HIS A 117 -17.12 -57.28 28.24
C HIS A 117 -17.32 -55.81 27.86
N GLU A 118 -17.51 -54.93 28.84
CA GLU A 118 -17.59 -53.48 28.63
C GLU A 118 -16.28 -52.93 28.02
N LEU A 119 -15.14 -53.41 28.49
CA LEU A 119 -13.82 -53.02 27.99
C LEU A 119 -13.60 -53.45 26.53
N GLU A 120 -14.06 -54.64 26.16
CA GLU A 120 -13.99 -55.14 24.78
C GLU A 120 -14.83 -54.27 23.81
N LEU A 121 -16.05 -53.90 24.22
CA LEU A 121 -16.91 -53.00 23.44
C LEU A 121 -16.29 -51.60 23.28
N LEU A 122 -15.70 -51.06 24.34
CA LEU A 122 -15.01 -49.77 24.29
C LEU A 122 -13.77 -49.81 23.40
N GLN A 123 -13.05 -50.92 23.37
CA GLN A 123 -11.89 -51.10 22.48
C GLN A 123 -12.30 -51.14 21.01
N GLU A 124 -13.39 -51.84 20.67
CA GLU A 124 -13.91 -51.86 19.30
C GLU A 124 -14.34 -50.45 18.87
N GLU A 125 -15.06 -49.73 19.72
CA GLU A 125 -15.45 -48.34 19.49
C GLU A 125 -14.23 -47.42 19.30
N GLU A 126 -13.21 -47.56 20.15
CA GLU A 126 -11.96 -46.78 20.03
C GLU A 126 -11.28 -47.04 18.68
N THR A 127 -11.21 -48.30 18.23
CA THR A 127 -10.61 -48.61 16.92
C THR A 127 -11.43 -48.02 15.78
N ARG A 128 -12.76 -48.07 15.85
CA ARG A 128 -13.65 -47.47 14.84
C ARG A 128 -13.41 -45.96 14.73
N VAL A 129 -13.46 -45.26 15.87
CA VAL A 129 -13.26 -43.81 15.92
C VAL A 129 -11.87 -43.41 15.43
N LYS A 130 -10.83 -44.19 15.74
CA LYS A 130 -9.48 -43.95 15.20
C LYS A 130 -9.43 -44.02 13.68
N THR A 131 -10.02 -45.05 13.08
CA THR A 131 -10.04 -45.18 11.61
C THR A 131 -10.80 -44.02 10.95
N GLU A 132 -11.92 -43.59 11.53
CA GLU A 132 -12.68 -42.44 11.03
C GLU A 132 -11.85 -41.15 11.13
N LEU A 133 -11.16 -40.93 12.25
CA LEU A 133 -10.28 -39.79 12.44
C LEU A 133 -9.14 -39.75 11.43
N GLU A 134 -8.54 -40.90 11.12
CA GLU A 134 -7.51 -41.03 10.09
C GLU A 134 -8.05 -40.64 8.71
N THR A 135 -9.22 -41.16 8.31
CA THR A 135 -9.83 -40.80 7.02
C THR A 135 -10.16 -39.31 6.92
N LEU A 136 -10.73 -38.72 7.98
CA LEU A 136 -11.03 -37.29 8.01
C LEU A 136 -9.77 -36.43 7.97
N SER A 137 -8.68 -36.89 8.58
CA SER A 137 -7.39 -36.20 8.54
C SER A 137 -6.80 -36.20 7.12
N GLU A 138 -6.92 -37.30 6.39
CA GLU A 138 -6.48 -37.36 4.99
C GLU A 138 -7.32 -36.45 4.09
N GLU A 139 -8.65 -36.46 4.25
CA GLU A 139 -9.56 -35.59 3.51
C GLU A 139 -9.26 -34.10 3.75
N ASN A 140 -9.04 -33.69 5.01
CA ASN A 140 -8.64 -32.31 5.33
C ASN A 140 -7.31 -31.93 4.67
N GLY A 141 -6.34 -32.84 4.63
CA GLY A 141 -5.05 -32.59 3.96
C GLY A 141 -5.20 -32.31 2.47
N VAL A 142 -6.15 -32.98 1.80
CA VAL A 142 -6.47 -32.72 0.38
C VAL A 142 -7.14 -31.36 0.21
N LEU A 143 -8.09 -31.02 1.09
CA LEU A 143 -8.79 -29.73 1.06
C LEU A 143 -7.84 -28.56 1.30
N ASP A 144 -6.90 -28.66 2.25
CA ASP A 144 -5.89 -27.64 2.51
C ASP A 144 -5.00 -27.38 1.28
N ALA A 145 -4.62 -28.45 0.58
CA ALA A 145 -3.83 -28.33 -0.65
C ALA A 145 -4.61 -27.67 -1.79
N GLU A 146 -5.91 -27.94 -1.91
CA GLU A 146 -6.78 -27.27 -2.87
C GLU A 146 -6.98 -25.79 -2.51
N GLU A 147 -7.21 -25.49 -1.23
CA GLU A 147 -7.35 -24.12 -0.75
C GLU A 147 -6.09 -23.28 -1.03
N SER A 148 -4.89 -23.85 -0.81
CA SER A 148 -3.64 -23.16 -1.14
C SER A 148 -3.56 -22.78 -2.62
N LYS A 149 -3.94 -23.68 -3.53
CA LYS A 149 -3.97 -23.39 -4.98
C LYS A 149 -4.98 -22.31 -5.33
N LEU A 150 -6.16 -22.35 -4.70
CA LEU A 150 -7.17 -21.30 -4.89
C LEU A 150 -6.66 -19.95 -4.39
N ARG A 151 -6.03 -19.90 -3.21
CA ARG A 151 -5.43 -18.68 -2.66
C ARG A 151 -4.38 -18.08 -3.61
N GLU A 152 -3.52 -18.90 -4.19
CA GLU A 152 -2.55 -18.45 -5.21
C GLU A 152 -3.24 -17.84 -6.43
N SER A 153 -4.30 -18.49 -6.94
CA SER A 153 -5.06 -17.99 -8.09
C SER A 153 -5.75 -16.65 -7.79
N VAL A 154 -6.28 -16.49 -6.58
CA VAL A 154 -6.92 -15.24 -6.12
C VAL A 154 -5.88 -14.12 -6.05
N VAL A 155 -4.72 -14.37 -5.45
CA VAL A 155 -3.64 -13.38 -5.36
C VAL A 155 -3.18 -12.94 -6.75
N ALA A 156 -3.03 -13.89 -7.69
CA ALA A 156 -2.66 -13.57 -9.07
C ALA A 156 -3.72 -12.71 -9.79
N LEU A 157 -5.00 -13.03 -9.59
CA LEU A 157 -6.10 -12.25 -10.17
C LEU A 157 -6.18 -10.85 -9.54
N THR A 158 -6.07 -10.75 -8.22
CA THR A 158 -6.04 -9.46 -7.50
C THR A 158 -4.91 -8.57 -8.01
N ARG A 159 -3.72 -9.13 -8.23
CA ARG A 159 -2.59 -8.38 -8.81
C ARG A 159 -2.94 -7.82 -10.19
N THR A 160 -3.55 -8.63 -11.05
CA THR A 160 -3.95 -8.20 -12.40
C THR A 160 -5.00 -7.07 -12.35
N ILE A 161 -5.92 -7.13 -11.39
CA ILE A 161 -6.91 -6.07 -11.16
C ILE A 161 -6.23 -4.77 -10.73
N LEU A 162 -5.30 -4.83 -9.77
CA LEU A 162 -4.55 -3.67 -9.31
C LEU A 162 -3.71 -3.04 -10.42
N ASP A 163 -2.98 -3.84 -11.19
CA ASP A 163 -2.18 -3.36 -12.33
C ASP A 163 -3.07 -2.67 -13.39
N SER A 164 -4.28 -3.20 -13.63
CA SER A 164 -5.25 -2.62 -14.55
C SER A 164 -5.82 -1.31 -14.02
N ASP A 165 -6.11 -1.23 -12.72
CA ASP A 165 -6.64 -0.03 -12.07
C ASP A 165 -5.60 1.11 -12.09
N GLU A 166 -4.34 0.81 -11.74
CA GLU A 166 -3.24 1.77 -11.84
C GLU A 166 -3.08 2.32 -13.27
N SER A 167 -3.19 1.45 -14.28
CA SER A 167 -3.15 1.84 -15.69
C SER A 167 -4.32 2.75 -16.07
N MET A 168 -5.54 2.42 -15.63
CA MET A 168 -6.72 3.25 -15.85
C MET A 168 -6.56 4.63 -15.19
N GLU A 169 -6.09 4.69 -13.94
CA GLU A 169 -5.82 5.95 -13.25
C GLU A 169 -4.74 6.78 -13.95
N ALA A 170 -3.68 6.15 -14.44
CA ALA A 170 -2.62 6.83 -15.18
C ALA A 170 -3.16 7.44 -16.48
N VAL A 171 -4.00 6.71 -17.23
CA VAL A 171 -4.65 7.22 -18.44
C VAL A 171 -5.63 8.35 -18.10
N ASN A 172 -6.42 8.22 -17.04
CA ASN A 172 -7.36 9.24 -16.61
C ASN A 172 -6.65 10.54 -16.20
N ARG A 173 -5.53 10.45 -15.48
CA ARG A 173 -4.68 11.61 -15.15
C ARG A 173 -4.15 12.31 -16.39
N LYS A 174 -3.68 11.55 -17.39
CA LYS A 174 -3.25 12.12 -18.69
C LYS A 174 -4.41 12.81 -19.41
N LEU A 175 -5.59 12.18 -19.42
CA LEU A 175 -6.78 12.75 -20.03
C LEU A 175 -7.17 14.09 -19.37
N GLN A 176 -7.19 14.15 -18.04
CA GLN A 176 -7.44 15.38 -17.28
C GLN A 176 -6.41 16.47 -17.59
N TYR A 177 -5.12 16.12 -17.68
CA TYR A 177 -4.05 17.04 -18.05
C TYR A 177 -4.21 17.59 -19.48
N CYS A 178 -4.52 16.72 -20.45
CA CYS A 178 -4.78 17.13 -21.83
C CYS A 178 -6.01 18.04 -21.91
N GLN A 179 -7.08 17.71 -21.19
CA GLN A 179 -8.29 18.52 -21.14
C GLN A 179 -8.08 19.89 -20.48
N SER A 180 -7.29 19.96 -19.40
CA SER A 180 -6.96 21.24 -18.76
C SER A 180 -6.08 22.10 -19.66
N SER A 181 -5.10 21.48 -20.33
CA SER A 181 -4.23 22.14 -21.31
C SER A 181 -5.02 22.66 -22.50
N LEU A 182 -5.94 21.86 -23.05
CA LEU A 182 -6.82 22.26 -24.14
C LEU A 182 -7.77 23.38 -23.72
N ARG A 183 -8.35 23.32 -22.51
CA ARG A 183 -9.15 24.43 -21.95
C ARG A 183 -8.32 25.70 -21.80
N ARG A 184 -7.07 25.59 -21.38
CA ARG A 184 -6.14 26.74 -21.28
C ARG A 184 -5.89 27.33 -22.66
N LEU A 185 -5.49 26.52 -23.65
CA LEU A 185 -5.21 26.97 -25.01
C LEU A 185 -6.44 27.59 -25.69
N LYS A 186 -7.64 27.02 -25.49
CA LYS A 186 -8.89 27.59 -26.00
C LYS A 186 -9.26 28.94 -25.38
N ARG A 187 -8.88 29.19 -24.13
CA ARG A 187 -9.12 30.46 -23.45
C ARG A 187 -8.07 31.53 -23.78
N MET A 188 -6.91 31.13 -24.29
CA MET A 188 -5.87 32.07 -24.68
C MET A 188 -6.23 32.65 -26.05
N SER A 189 -6.85 33.83 -26.08
CA SER A 189 -6.81 34.65 -27.29
C SER A 189 -5.41 35.25 -27.43
N LEU A 190 -4.76 34.97 -28.55
CA LEU A 190 -3.46 35.56 -28.87
C LEU A 190 -3.55 37.08 -29.07
N LEU A 191 -4.68 37.60 -29.55
CA LEU A 191 -4.86 39.04 -29.74
C LEU A 191 -5.09 39.76 -28.41
N GLU A 192 -5.89 39.19 -27.50
CA GLU A 192 -6.12 39.75 -26.18
C GLU A 192 -4.83 39.75 -25.34
N GLU A 193 -3.97 38.74 -25.49
CA GLU A 193 -2.67 38.67 -24.80
C GLU A 193 -1.61 39.59 -25.42
N ALA A 194 -1.56 39.71 -26.76
CA ALA A 194 -0.58 40.57 -27.44
C ALA A 194 -0.93 42.07 -27.35
N PHE A 195 -2.22 42.40 -27.24
CA PHE A 195 -2.73 43.76 -27.14
C PHE A 195 -3.69 43.87 -25.96
N PHE A 196 -3.11 43.97 -24.76
CA PHE A 196 -3.87 44.06 -23.54
C PHE A 196 -4.48 45.46 -23.38
N ILE A 197 -5.78 45.58 -23.64
CA ILE A 197 -6.54 46.83 -23.52
C ILE A 197 -7.28 46.91 -22.17
N GLN A 198 -6.98 47.94 -21.39
CA GLN A 198 -7.67 48.23 -20.13
C GLN A 198 -8.47 49.53 -20.24
N THR A 199 -9.76 49.45 -19.89
CA THR A 199 -10.68 50.60 -19.92
C THR A 199 -11.55 50.72 -18.66
N SER A 200 -11.66 49.69 -17.83
CA SER A 200 -12.65 49.66 -16.74
C SER A 200 -12.31 50.58 -15.56
N ASP A 201 -11.04 50.64 -15.15
CA ASP A 201 -10.68 51.13 -13.80
C ASP A 201 -9.78 52.37 -13.78
N GLU A 202 -9.24 52.79 -14.93
CA GLU A 202 -8.36 53.97 -15.05
C GLU A 202 -9.07 55.17 -15.69
N ALA A 203 -8.62 56.38 -15.37
CA ALA A 203 -9.11 57.63 -15.98
C ALA A 203 -8.86 57.65 -17.51
N PHE A 204 -7.82 56.96 -17.96
CA PHE A 204 -7.41 56.84 -19.37
C PHE A 204 -7.57 55.40 -19.85
N ALA A 205 -7.68 55.20 -21.16
CA ALA A 205 -7.48 53.86 -21.72
C ALA A 205 -5.99 53.55 -21.76
N SER A 206 -5.63 52.28 -21.56
CA SER A 206 -4.26 51.82 -21.74
C SER A 206 -4.19 50.59 -22.64
N ILE A 207 -3.09 50.49 -23.39
CA ILE A 207 -2.77 49.35 -24.24
C ILE A 207 -1.33 48.91 -23.98
N ASN A 208 -1.14 47.64 -23.60
CA ASN A 208 0.16 47.08 -23.21
C ASN A 208 0.89 47.95 -22.15
N GLY A 209 0.14 48.55 -21.22
CA GLY A 209 0.66 49.43 -20.17
C GLY A 209 0.90 50.89 -20.60
N MET A 210 0.66 51.25 -21.86
CA MET A 210 0.79 52.64 -22.35
C MET A 210 -0.56 53.36 -22.23
N ARG A 211 -0.62 54.45 -21.46
CA ARG A 211 -1.86 55.25 -21.30
C ARG A 211 -2.05 56.19 -22.48
N VAL A 212 -3.29 56.32 -22.94
CA VAL A 212 -3.67 57.19 -24.05
C VAL A 212 -4.73 58.18 -23.54
N GLY A 213 -4.29 59.42 -23.28
CA GLY A 213 -5.15 60.48 -22.78
C GLY A 213 -4.38 61.76 -22.44
N GLN A 214 -5.11 62.82 -22.15
CA GLN A 214 -4.67 64.12 -21.63
C GLN A 214 -5.69 64.62 -20.58
N PRO A 215 -5.32 65.51 -19.64
CA PRO A 215 -3.97 66.04 -19.40
C PRO A 215 -3.10 65.09 -18.57
N GLY A 216 -1.77 65.25 -18.65
CA GLY A 216 -0.82 64.63 -17.70
C GLY A 216 -0.11 63.36 -18.18
N VAL A 217 -0.38 62.91 -19.40
CA VAL A 217 0.35 61.81 -20.04
C VAL A 217 1.28 62.39 -21.11
N SER A 218 2.50 61.87 -21.22
CA SER A 218 3.45 62.34 -22.25
C SER A 218 2.97 61.97 -23.65
N TRP A 219 3.21 62.84 -24.63
CA TRP A 219 2.86 62.53 -26.03
C TRP A 219 3.64 61.32 -26.57
N VAL A 220 4.83 61.03 -26.05
CA VAL A 220 5.58 59.81 -26.37
C VAL A 220 4.79 58.56 -25.98
N GLU A 221 4.17 58.56 -24.78
CA GLU A 221 3.33 57.46 -24.30
C GLU A 221 2.03 57.33 -25.11
N VAL A 222 1.36 58.47 -25.39
CA VAL A 222 0.15 58.52 -26.23
C VAL A 222 0.43 58.00 -27.65
N ASN A 223 1.51 58.45 -28.28
CA ASN A 223 1.91 58.05 -29.62
C ASN A 223 2.25 56.56 -29.68
N ALA A 224 2.92 56.02 -28.66
CA ALA A 224 3.18 54.58 -28.57
C ALA A 224 1.88 53.78 -28.44
N GLY A 225 0.94 54.22 -27.60
CA GLY A 225 -0.37 53.59 -27.44
C GLY A 225 -1.22 53.62 -28.73
N LEU A 226 -1.26 54.76 -29.43
CA LEU A 226 -1.92 54.88 -30.74
C LEU A 226 -1.21 54.04 -31.81
N GLY A 227 0.11 53.89 -31.72
CA GLY A 227 0.88 52.98 -32.57
C GLY A 227 0.49 51.52 -32.39
N PHE A 228 0.35 51.06 -31.14
CA PHE A 228 -0.17 49.73 -30.84
C PHE A 228 -1.61 49.55 -31.32
N ALA A 229 -2.48 50.55 -31.13
CA ALA A 229 -3.84 50.50 -31.63
C ALA A 229 -3.90 50.43 -33.17
N CYS A 230 -3.05 51.18 -33.87
CA CYS A 230 -2.93 51.13 -35.33
C CYS A 230 -2.48 49.74 -35.81
N LEU A 231 -1.50 49.13 -35.14
CA LEU A 231 -1.05 47.77 -35.46
C LEU A 231 -2.16 46.75 -35.21
N LEU A 232 -2.87 46.86 -34.08
CA LEU A 232 -3.98 45.99 -33.74
C LEU A 232 -5.06 46.03 -34.83
N VAL A 233 -5.53 47.21 -35.22
CA VAL A 233 -6.56 47.35 -36.26
C VAL A 233 -6.07 46.84 -37.62
N ASP A 234 -4.81 47.07 -37.99
CA ASP A 234 -4.22 46.50 -39.22
C ASP A 234 -4.22 44.97 -39.20
N VAL A 235 -3.91 44.35 -38.05
CA VAL A 235 -3.99 42.89 -37.86
C VAL A 235 -5.43 42.40 -37.94
N LEU A 236 -6.40 43.10 -37.34
CA LEU A 236 -7.82 42.75 -37.41
C LEU A 236 -8.36 42.81 -38.84
N VAL A 237 -8.03 43.86 -39.59
CA VAL A 237 -8.42 44.04 -41.00
C VAL A 237 -7.85 42.91 -41.86
N LYS A 238 -6.58 42.54 -41.66
CA LYS A 238 -5.94 41.43 -42.37
C LYS A 238 -6.56 40.07 -42.01
N ARG A 239 -6.86 39.84 -40.73
CA ARG A 239 -7.46 38.57 -40.26
C ARG A 239 -8.88 38.37 -40.79
N THR A 240 -9.65 39.45 -40.89
CA THR A 240 -11.02 39.45 -41.42
C THR A 240 -11.08 39.58 -42.94
N ASN A 241 -9.94 39.80 -43.60
CA ASN A 241 -9.82 40.05 -45.04
C ASN A 241 -10.71 41.20 -45.55
N ILE A 242 -10.92 42.23 -44.71
CA ILE A 242 -11.72 43.41 -45.06
C ILE A 242 -10.89 44.36 -45.92
N SER A 243 -11.43 44.77 -47.06
CA SER A 243 -10.80 45.78 -47.91
C SER A 243 -11.31 47.17 -47.56
N LEU A 244 -10.48 47.97 -46.87
CA LEU A 244 -10.80 49.37 -46.57
C LEU A 244 -11.01 50.19 -47.85
N THR A 245 -11.99 51.08 -47.88
CA THR A 245 -12.37 51.85 -49.09
C THR A 245 -11.51 53.09 -49.27
N GLN A 246 -11.40 53.93 -48.24
CA GLN A 246 -10.80 55.27 -48.34
C GLN A 246 -9.36 55.33 -47.85
N TYR A 247 -8.94 54.42 -46.98
CA TYR A 247 -7.69 54.52 -46.25
C TYR A 247 -6.86 53.23 -46.29
N ARG A 248 -5.57 53.36 -45.97
CA ARG A 248 -4.65 52.26 -45.74
C ARG A 248 -3.85 52.54 -44.47
N LEU A 249 -3.89 51.61 -43.51
CA LEU A 249 -3.09 51.68 -42.29
C LEU A 249 -1.63 51.29 -42.57
N LEU A 250 -0.69 52.01 -41.96
CA LEU A 250 0.74 51.67 -41.93
C LEU A 250 1.28 51.80 -40.50
N PRO A 251 1.27 50.70 -39.72
CA PRO A 251 1.83 50.71 -38.38
C PRO A 251 3.35 50.89 -38.45
N ARG A 252 3.87 51.90 -37.75
CA ARG A 252 5.30 52.27 -37.68
C ARG A 252 5.74 52.57 -36.24
N GLY A 253 5.26 51.76 -35.29
CA GLY A 253 5.46 52.01 -33.87
C GLY A 253 4.83 53.34 -33.45
N SER A 254 5.53 54.16 -32.66
CA SER A 254 5.05 55.45 -32.18
C SER A 254 4.79 56.49 -33.29
N TYR A 255 5.29 56.26 -34.51
CA TYR A 255 5.12 57.18 -35.64
C TYR A 255 4.22 56.56 -36.72
N SER A 256 3.11 55.94 -36.29
CA SER A 256 2.18 55.27 -37.19
C SER A 256 1.47 56.27 -38.12
N VAL A 257 1.15 55.80 -39.33
CA VAL A 257 0.68 56.65 -40.43
C VAL A 257 -0.52 56.03 -41.11
N ILE A 258 -1.44 56.87 -41.60
CA ILE A 258 -2.58 56.48 -42.43
C ILE A 258 -2.43 57.11 -43.80
N ILE A 259 -2.56 56.33 -44.87
CA ILE A 259 -2.52 56.84 -46.24
C ILE A 259 -3.95 56.91 -46.79
N LYS A 260 -4.36 58.09 -47.26
CA LYS A 260 -5.63 58.26 -47.97
C LYS A 260 -5.49 57.76 -49.41
N LYS A 261 -6.38 56.88 -49.86
CA LYS A 261 -6.30 56.26 -51.19
C LYS A 261 -6.58 57.22 -52.35
N SER A 262 -7.36 58.28 -52.11
CA SER A 262 -7.76 59.24 -53.15
C SER A 262 -6.60 60.05 -53.72
N ASP A 263 -5.74 60.59 -52.85
CA ASP A 263 -4.67 61.52 -53.20
C ASP A 263 -3.28 61.05 -52.71
N LYS A 264 -3.21 59.88 -52.07
CA LYS A 264 -2.00 59.33 -51.43
C LYS A 264 -1.43 60.25 -50.35
N SER A 265 -2.25 61.14 -49.78
CA SER A 265 -1.86 61.98 -48.66
C SER A 265 -1.54 61.12 -47.44
N VAL A 266 -0.50 61.54 -46.72
CA VAL A 266 0.00 60.90 -45.50
C VAL A 266 -0.56 61.64 -44.30
N LEU A 267 -1.32 60.92 -43.47
CA LEU A 267 -1.88 61.41 -42.22
C LEU A 267 -1.09 60.81 -41.05
N GLU A 268 -0.54 61.68 -40.21
CA GLU A 268 0.35 61.33 -39.11
C GLU A 268 -0.47 61.04 -37.84
N LEU A 269 -0.53 59.77 -37.41
CA LEU A 269 -1.25 59.35 -36.19
C LEU A 269 -0.34 59.50 -34.96
N PHE A 270 0.36 60.63 -34.87
CA PHE A 270 1.22 60.99 -33.75
C PHE A 270 1.29 62.51 -33.64
N ALA A 271 1.55 63.01 -32.44
CA ALA A 271 1.77 64.44 -32.21
C ALA A 271 3.10 64.68 -31.49
N ASP A 272 3.78 65.78 -31.82
CA ASP A 272 5.04 66.16 -31.17
C ASP A 272 4.82 66.80 -29.80
N GLU A 273 5.83 66.72 -28.91
CA GLU A 273 5.83 67.27 -27.54
C GLU A 273 5.68 68.82 -27.46
N GLY A 274 5.62 69.52 -28.59
CA GLY A 274 5.31 70.95 -28.68
C GLY A 274 3.84 71.29 -28.91
N SER A 275 2.93 70.30 -28.88
CA SER A 275 1.49 70.46 -29.18
C SER A 275 0.64 71.12 -28.07
N GLY A 276 1.28 71.63 -27.00
CA GLY A 276 0.64 72.51 -26.02
C GLY A 276 0.60 73.98 -26.48
N GLY A 277 -0.51 74.69 -26.23
CA GLY A 277 -0.65 76.12 -26.56
C GLY A 277 -0.70 76.40 -28.08
N ILE A 278 0.15 77.29 -28.59
CA ILE A 278 0.20 77.70 -30.01
C ILE A 278 0.51 76.51 -30.94
N GLY A 279 1.22 75.48 -30.45
CA GLY A 279 1.45 74.25 -31.20
C GLY A 279 0.17 73.49 -31.56
N ARG A 280 -0.87 73.52 -30.69
CA ARG A 280 -2.18 72.89 -30.94
C ARG A 280 -2.88 73.46 -32.18
N PHE A 281 -2.59 74.71 -32.55
CA PHE A 281 -3.18 75.35 -33.74
C PHE A 281 -2.59 74.85 -35.07
N LEU A 282 -1.29 74.51 -35.11
CA LEU A 282 -0.59 74.11 -36.35
C LEU A 282 -0.49 72.59 -36.51
N THR A 283 -0.04 71.87 -35.49
CA THR A 283 0.13 70.41 -35.54
C THR A 283 -1.16 69.66 -35.23
N GLY A 284 -2.06 70.27 -34.44
CA GLY A 284 -3.37 69.67 -34.12
C GLY A 284 -4.24 69.38 -35.34
N ARG A 285 -4.17 70.18 -36.42
CA ARG A 285 -4.97 69.92 -37.64
C ARG A 285 -4.58 68.63 -38.36
N LYS A 286 -3.28 68.29 -38.37
CA LYS A 286 -2.79 67.08 -39.03
C LYS A 286 -3.12 65.83 -38.21
N PHE A 287 -2.90 65.92 -36.90
CA PHE A 287 -3.23 64.86 -35.97
C PHE A 287 -4.74 64.60 -35.93
N ASP A 288 -5.56 65.65 -35.91
CA ASP A 288 -7.02 65.54 -35.97
C ASP A 288 -7.47 64.85 -37.26
N ALA A 289 -6.90 65.21 -38.41
CA ALA A 289 -7.20 64.53 -39.67
C ALA A 289 -6.85 63.03 -39.61
N ALA A 290 -5.72 62.67 -38.97
CA ALA A 290 -5.31 61.29 -38.81
C ALA A 290 -6.21 60.50 -37.85
N ILE A 291 -6.55 61.07 -36.68
CA ILE A 291 -7.37 60.37 -35.69
C ILE A 291 -8.83 60.24 -36.13
N MET A 292 -9.36 61.24 -36.86
CA MET A 292 -10.67 61.13 -37.52
C MET A 292 -10.65 60.02 -38.59
N ALA A 293 -9.61 59.96 -39.43
CA ALA A 293 -9.47 58.88 -40.40
C ALA A 293 -9.33 57.51 -39.72
N PHE A 294 -8.63 57.43 -38.59
CA PHE A 294 -8.50 56.21 -37.81
C PHE A 294 -9.86 55.72 -37.28
N THR A 295 -10.68 56.62 -36.74
CA THR A 295 -12.03 56.30 -36.28
C THR A 295 -12.97 55.92 -37.41
N GLN A 296 -12.86 56.55 -38.59
CA GLN A 296 -13.60 56.15 -39.78
C GLN A 296 -13.24 54.73 -40.25
N ILE A 297 -11.97 54.35 -40.18
CA ILE A 297 -11.54 52.97 -40.49
C ILE A 297 -12.19 51.97 -39.52
N ILE A 298 -12.25 52.30 -38.23
CA ILE A 298 -12.88 51.44 -37.23
C ILE A 298 -14.39 51.33 -37.49
N ALA A 299 -15.06 52.45 -37.81
CA ALA A 299 -16.47 52.45 -38.20
C ALA A 299 -16.73 51.59 -39.45
N GLU A 300 -15.89 51.70 -40.48
CA GLU A 300 -15.99 50.89 -41.70
C GLU A 300 -15.83 49.39 -41.40
N VAL A 301 -14.91 49.02 -40.51
CA VAL A 301 -14.74 47.63 -40.05
C VAL A 301 -15.97 47.15 -39.30
N ILE A 302 -16.48 47.92 -38.33
CA ILE A 302 -17.69 47.60 -37.57
C ILE A 302 -18.88 47.41 -38.52
N PHE A 303 -19.10 48.35 -39.44
CA PHE A 303 -20.19 48.31 -40.41
C PHE A 303 -20.12 47.07 -41.30
N THR A 304 -18.92 46.73 -41.78
CA THR A 304 -18.69 45.54 -42.61
C THR A 304 -19.02 44.26 -41.83
N LEU A 305 -18.58 44.16 -40.57
CA LEU A 305 -18.88 43.01 -39.71
C LEU A 305 -20.37 42.94 -39.36
N GLN A 306 -21.04 44.08 -39.13
CA GLN A 306 -22.48 44.15 -38.84
C GLN A 306 -23.36 43.76 -40.03
N ARG A 307 -22.88 44.02 -41.25
CA ARG A 307 -23.56 43.56 -42.48
C ARG A 307 -23.61 42.04 -42.53
N ASP A 308 -22.53 41.39 -42.13
CA ASP A 308 -22.40 39.93 -42.15
C ASP A 308 -23.04 39.29 -40.91
N ASP A 309 -23.04 39.98 -39.76
CA ASP A 309 -23.65 39.53 -38.51
C ASP A 309 -24.26 40.70 -37.69
N LYS A 310 -25.58 40.83 -37.78
CA LYS A 310 -26.34 41.88 -37.09
C LYS A 310 -26.36 41.76 -35.56
N SER A 311 -25.91 40.64 -35.00
CA SER A 311 -25.85 40.46 -33.54
C SER A 311 -24.69 41.21 -32.89
N PHE A 312 -23.67 41.58 -33.68
CA PHE A 312 -22.54 42.36 -33.18
C PHE A 312 -22.92 43.84 -33.04
N GLN A 313 -22.94 44.34 -31.80
CA GLN A 313 -23.07 45.77 -31.52
C GLN A 313 -21.96 46.19 -30.55
N PRO A 314 -21.06 47.10 -30.96
CA PRO A 314 -20.09 47.66 -30.04
C PRO A 314 -20.80 48.55 -29.00
N PRO A 315 -20.21 48.73 -27.81
CA PRO A 315 -20.83 49.52 -26.73
C PRO A 315 -21.11 50.98 -27.08
N PHE A 316 -20.29 51.60 -27.93
CA PHE A 316 -20.46 52.99 -28.33
C PHE A 316 -20.67 53.11 -29.85
N THR A 317 -21.56 54.01 -30.23
CA THR A 317 -21.79 54.33 -31.64
C THR A 317 -20.72 55.29 -32.14
N ILE A 318 -20.15 54.99 -33.30
CA ILE A 318 -19.22 55.88 -34.01
C ILE A 318 -19.99 56.63 -35.09
N ASP A 319 -19.96 57.96 -35.03
CA ASP A 319 -20.48 58.81 -36.11
C ASP A 319 -19.33 59.18 -37.06
N GLU A 320 -19.41 58.68 -38.30
CA GLU A 320 -18.39 58.90 -39.34
C GLU A 320 -18.27 60.36 -39.79
N GLY A 321 -19.37 61.12 -39.72
CA GLY A 321 -19.48 62.49 -40.21
C GLY A 321 -18.92 63.52 -39.23
N GLU A 322 -19.27 63.39 -37.96
CA GLU A 322 -18.80 64.30 -36.90
C GLU A 322 -17.53 63.81 -36.18
N ALA A 323 -17.06 62.60 -36.50
CA ALA A 323 -15.96 61.92 -35.82
C ALA A 323 -16.16 61.95 -34.29
N THR A 324 -17.35 61.49 -33.87
CA THR A 324 -17.69 61.34 -32.45
C THR A 324 -17.84 59.86 -32.10
N VAL A 325 -17.44 59.52 -30.88
CA VAL A 325 -17.62 58.17 -30.32
C VAL A 325 -18.50 58.33 -29.08
N GLY A 326 -19.67 57.68 -29.08
CA GLY A 326 -20.65 57.83 -28.01
C GLY A 326 -21.08 59.28 -27.77
N GLY A 327 -21.12 60.10 -28.83
CA GLY A 327 -21.44 61.54 -28.77
C GLY A 327 -20.32 62.43 -28.25
N THR A 328 -19.10 61.90 -28.04
CA THR A 328 -17.92 62.68 -27.62
C THR A 328 -16.95 62.82 -28.79
N SER A 329 -16.51 64.05 -29.09
CA SER A 329 -15.55 64.29 -30.18
C SER A 329 -14.17 63.73 -29.84
N ILE A 330 -13.54 63.10 -30.84
CA ILE A 330 -12.15 62.62 -30.78
C ILE A 330 -11.15 63.59 -31.42
N ALA A 331 -11.61 64.74 -31.91
CA ALA A 331 -10.73 65.83 -32.36
C ALA A 331 -10.09 66.50 -31.14
N LEU A 332 -8.82 66.86 -31.26
CA LEU A 332 -8.06 67.59 -30.25
C LEU A 332 -8.35 69.10 -30.34
N GLN A 333 -8.62 69.65 -31.52
CA GLN A 333 -8.98 71.07 -31.64
C GLN A 333 -10.37 71.38 -31.10
N PHE A 334 -10.50 72.54 -30.45
CA PHE A 334 -11.75 73.03 -29.83
C PHE A 334 -12.41 72.05 -28.83
N ASN A 335 -11.63 71.11 -28.31
CA ASN A 335 -12.06 70.10 -27.35
C ASN A 335 -11.26 70.22 -26.04
N SER A 336 -11.86 69.83 -24.91
CA SER A 336 -11.11 69.73 -23.65
C SER A 336 -10.32 68.43 -23.63
N ASP A 337 -9.17 68.45 -22.95
CA ASP A 337 -8.31 67.26 -22.83
C ASP A 337 -9.04 66.10 -22.15
N GLU A 338 -9.89 66.39 -21.16
CA GLU A 338 -10.74 65.40 -20.48
C GLU A 338 -11.78 64.78 -21.41
N ASN A 339 -12.45 65.58 -22.25
CA ASN A 339 -13.42 65.07 -23.22
C ASN A 339 -12.74 64.25 -24.31
N TRP A 340 -11.59 64.70 -24.78
CA TRP A 340 -10.79 63.94 -25.74
C TRP A 340 -10.39 62.57 -25.16
N SER A 341 -9.87 62.52 -23.94
CA SER A 341 -9.56 61.27 -23.23
C SER A 341 -10.76 60.35 -23.07
N LYS A 342 -11.93 60.92 -22.79
CA LYS A 342 -13.18 60.17 -22.70
C LYS A 342 -13.57 59.54 -24.04
N GLY A 343 -13.47 60.30 -25.13
CA GLY A 343 -13.72 59.81 -26.49
C GLY A 343 -12.74 58.71 -26.90
N ILE A 344 -11.45 58.88 -26.60
CA ILE A 344 -10.42 57.85 -26.81
C ILE A 344 -10.73 56.59 -26.00
N LYS A 345 -11.12 56.74 -24.73
CA LYS A 345 -11.49 55.60 -23.88
C LYS A 345 -12.68 54.81 -24.42
N MET A 346 -13.68 55.50 -24.96
CA MET A 346 -14.81 54.86 -25.64
C MET A 346 -14.35 54.12 -26.91
N LEU A 347 -13.51 54.75 -27.73
CA LEU A 347 -12.95 54.14 -28.94
C LEU A 347 -12.17 52.86 -28.63
N PHE A 348 -11.30 52.88 -27.61
CA PHE A 348 -10.56 51.69 -27.18
C PHE A 348 -11.47 50.59 -26.62
N THR A 349 -12.61 50.96 -26.04
CA THR A 349 -13.61 50.00 -25.59
C THR A 349 -14.28 49.30 -26.78
N ASP A 350 -14.59 50.04 -27.85
CA ASP A 350 -15.13 49.45 -29.09
C ASP A 350 -14.07 48.58 -29.80
N ILE A 351 -12.80 49.01 -29.84
CA ILE A 351 -11.70 48.19 -30.37
C ILE A 351 -11.57 46.89 -29.56
N LYS A 352 -11.68 46.95 -28.23
CA LYS A 352 -11.67 45.74 -27.40
C LYS A 352 -12.83 44.81 -27.71
N ALA A 353 -14.05 45.35 -27.89
CA ALA A 353 -15.21 44.57 -28.31
C ALA A 353 -15.01 43.92 -29.69
N LEU A 354 -14.37 44.63 -30.63
CA LEU A 354 -13.99 44.09 -31.94
C LEU A 354 -13.02 42.91 -31.82
N VAL A 355 -11.99 43.01 -30.97
CA VAL A 355 -11.04 41.92 -30.73
C VAL A 355 -11.76 40.67 -30.25
N THR A 356 -12.55 40.79 -29.17
CA THR A 356 -13.29 39.65 -28.60
C THR A 356 -14.28 39.04 -29.61
N TYR A 357 -14.95 39.86 -30.43
CA TYR A 357 -15.85 39.37 -31.48
C TYR A 357 -15.10 38.61 -32.59
N ILE A 358 -14.01 39.17 -33.10
CA ILE A 358 -13.21 38.56 -34.17
C ILE A 358 -12.55 37.27 -33.69
N ASP A 359 -12.04 37.24 -32.46
CA ASP A 359 -11.46 36.02 -31.89
C ASP A 359 -12.47 34.88 -31.74
N LEU A 360 -13.72 35.22 -31.41
CA LEU A 360 -14.80 34.23 -31.32
C LEU A 360 -15.22 33.69 -32.69
N LYS A 361 -15.31 34.55 -33.71
CA LYS A 361 -15.84 34.21 -35.04
C LYS A 361 -14.81 33.66 -36.01
N PHE A 362 -13.56 34.11 -35.89
CA PHE A 362 -12.45 33.75 -36.77
C PHE A 362 -11.33 33.12 -35.94
N PRO A 363 -11.52 31.90 -35.39
CA PRO A 363 -10.45 31.23 -34.65
C PRO A 363 -9.19 31.08 -35.52
N PRO A 364 -7.99 31.04 -34.90
CA PRO A 364 -6.71 31.04 -35.60
C PRO A 364 -6.52 29.87 -36.58
#